data_AF-A0A6N7L0Z4-F1
#
_entry.id   AF-A0A6N7L0Z4-F1
#
_cell.length_a   1.000
_cell.length_b   1.000
_cell.length_c   1.000
_cell.angle_alpha   90.00
_cell.angle_beta   90.00
_cell.angle_gamma   90.00
#
_symmetry.space_group_name_H-M   'P 1'
#
loop_
_entity.id
_entity.type
_entity.pdbx_description
1 polymer ?
#
loop_
_entity_poly.entity_id
_entity_poly.type
_entity_poly.pdbx_seq_one_letter_code
_entity_poly.pdbx_strand_id
1 'polypeptide(L)'
;MSGREDRPEPGTVEAAEQVGGCGGPLRGEQHQDLVVERQDQKSPVGAARVLLRWSLPRGLERVLTPVQGEWARIGHTGGRRRVRAAARAELVRLAGIVGAEQAPALLAERLERRLAAQFGQPVRDPIGWLLGRGLPQRAECYAQACDDRVRMDTGRVCPSCELLVEDRRALRHQVARSVTEQLLVLAPEEFRAEVERRLSREVARLAAEEAVRRERATIERARREKAWARQRDEQAAAQAELAARPCLECGVPEAGGLCLICSETRTTRQALESAAEFAAVAAGLVDVPAARGGLLGVCRARLEAEAEQAGERWRGQGLPEAAVVWQLRELVEQLVARERALALEALLHGPQARAEADRVAGIERARRRGEPEVLAAADEAARRCAQALLAQQLDQVRAEVQDPVQPPASGWRERMSQYASQPLEDESLPAPVRPARARTAVSAA
;
A
#
# COMPACT_ATOMS: atom_id res chain seq x y z
N MET A 1 6.04 7.10 -39.37
CA MET A 1 7.50 7.06 -39.11
C MET A 1 7.72 6.45 -37.74
N SER A 2 8.58 5.43 -37.68
CA SER A 2 9.30 4.81 -36.54
C SER A 2 8.77 5.11 -35.13
N GLY A 3 8.35 4.16 -34.28
CA GLY A 3 8.84 2.80 -34.10
C GLY A 3 10.06 2.79 -33.18
N ARG A 4 9.88 2.46 -31.89
CA ARG A 4 10.75 1.56 -31.10
C ARG A 4 10.18 1.29 -29.71
N GLU A 5 9.73 0.04 -29.55
CA GLU A 5 9.79 -0.73 -28.32
C GLU A 5 11.27 -1.01 -27.96
N ASP A 6 11.58 -1.19 -26.68
CA ASP A 6 12.50 -2.26 -26.27
C ASP A 6 12.22 -2.70 -24.84
N ARG A 7 12.33 -4.02 -24.70
CA ARG A 7 11.76 -4.93 -23.71
C ARG A 7 12.77 -5.20 -22.58
N PRO A 8 12.33 -5.51 -21.34
CA PRO A 8 13.17 -6.14 -20.33
C PRO A 8 13.26 -7.66 -20.59
N GLU A 9 14.23 -8.37 -20.00
CA GLU A 9 14.30 -9.83 -19.66
C GLU A 9 15.80 -10.24 -19.46
N PRO A 10 16.15 -11.41 -18.85
CA PRO A 10 16.06 -11.73 -17.43
C PRO A 10 17.32 -12.49 -16.91
N GLY A 11 17.33 -12.89 -15.64
CA GLY A 11 18.42 -13.71 -15.06
C GLY A 11 18.09 -14.26 -13.67
N THR A 12 17.12 -15.18 -13.64
CA THR A 12 16.94 -16.39 -12.81
C THR A 12 18.24 -17.02 -12.22
N VAL A 13 18.32 -17.76 -11.11
CA VAL A 13 17.51 -18.17 -9.92
C VAL A 13 18.57 -18.61 -8.88
N GLU A 14 18.28 -18.55 -7.58
CA GLU A 14 18.22 -19.78 -6.77
C GLU A 14 17.67 -19.49 -5.36
N ALA A 15 16.68 -20.29 -5.00
CA ALA A 15 16.00 -20.33 -3.72
C ALA A 15 16.71 -21.27 -2.76
N ALA A 16 16.60 -21.00 -1.47
CA ALA A 16 16.64 -22.02 -0.43
C ALA A 16 15.83 -21.57 0.79
N GLU A 17 15.10 -22.53 1.33
CA GLU A 17 14.03 -22.44 2.30
C GLU A 17 14.45 -22.10 3.74
N GLN A 18 13.40 -21.73 4.50
CA GLN A 18 13.29 -21.73 5.95
C GLN A 18 13.78 -23.02 6.64
N VAL A 19 14.54 -22.87 7.72
CA VAL A 19 14.35 -23.60 9.00
C VAL A 19 14.77 -22.69 10.16
N GLY A 20 13.95 -22.64 11.21
CA GLY A 20 14.16 -21.80 12.40
C GLY A 20 15.16 -22.34 13.43
N GLY A 21 15.18 -21.70 14.60
CA GLY A 21 15.82 -22.24 15.79
C GLY A 21 16.62 -21.21 16.60
N CYS A 22 16.12 -20.91 17.79
CA CYS A 22 16.77 -20.13 18.83
C CYS A 22 18.13 -20.71 19.26
N GLY A 23 19.05 -19.85 19.70
CA GLY A 23 20.13 -20.22 20.63
C GLY A 23 21.52 -19.74 20.23
N GLY A 24 22.06 -18.74 20.93
CA GLY A 24 23.51 -18.72 21.18
C GLY A 24 23.86 -19.63 22.36
N PRO A 25 25.11 -19.65 22.86
CA PRO A 25 26.38 -19.18 22.29
C PRO A 25 27.49 -20.26 22.33
N LEU A 26 28.64 -20.00 21.68
CA LEU A 26 30.05 -20.32 22.08
C LEU A 26 30.94 -20.89 20.96
N ARG A 27 32.11 -20.24 20.83
CA ARG A 27 33.48 -20.76 20.58
C ARG A 27 33.80 -21.58 19.32
N GLY A 28 34.77 -21.02 18.57
CA GLY A 28 35.63 -21.72 17.61
C GLY A 28 34.88 -21.98 16.30
N GLU A 29 35.28 -21.46 15.16
CA GLU A 29 36.47 -21.90 14.44
C GLU A 29 36.98 -20.81 13.49
N GLN A 30 38.30 -20.82 13.29
CA GLN A 30 39.02 -19.91 12.40
C GLN A 30 38.85 -20.40 10.95
N HIS A 31 38.32 -19.54 10.07
CA HIS A 31 38.58 -19.66 8.63
C HIS A 31 39.67 -18.67 8.24
N GLN A 32 40.76 -19.23 7.71
CA GLN A 32 41.90 -18.55 7.14
C GLN A 32 41.56 -18.17 5.70
N ASP A 33 41.52 -16.86 5.41
CA ASP A 33 41.68 -16.38 4.05
C ASP A 33 43.09 -15.84 3.88
N LEU A 34 43.86 -16.63 3.13
CA LEU A 34 45.19 -16.32 2.63
C LEU A 34 45.05 -15.23 1.55
N VAL A 35 45.62 -14.05 1.82
CA VAL A 35 46.16 -13.20 0.76
C VAL A 35 47.66 -13.09 1.02
N VAL A 36 48.40 -13.73 0.12
CA VAL A 36 49.85 -13.67 -0.01
C VAL A 36 50.21 -12.28 -0.55
N GLU A 37 51.01 -11.52 0.20
CA GLU A 37 51.96 -10.56 -0.40
C GLU A 37 53.36 -10.79 0.17
N ARG A 38 54.31 -10.81 -0.76
CA ARG A 38 55.71 -11.16 -0.61
C ARG A 38 56.52 -9.99 -0.05
N GLN A 39 57.47 -10.38 0.79
CA GLN A 39 58.84 -9.86 0.93
C GLN A 39 59.12 -8.55 1.66
N ASP A 40 59.82 -8.77 2.80
CA ASP A 40 61.04 -8.10 3.24
C ASP A 40 61.12 -6.58 3.14
N GLN A 41 61.05 -5.96 4.32
CA GLN A 41 62.15 -5.13 4.81
C GLN A 41 62.06 -4.96 6.33
N LYS A 42 63.06 -5.50 7.05
CA LYS A 42 63.32 -5.20 8.45
C LYS A 42 63.62 -3.70 8.58
N SER A 43 62.72 -2.97 9.22
CA SER A 43 62.91 -1.58 9.65
C SER A 43 62.52 -1.45 11.13
N PRO A 44 63.09 -0.49 11.87
CA PRO A 44 63.30 -0.60 13.31
C PRO A 44 61.97 -0.58 14.07
N VAL A 45 61.79 -1.62 14.89
CA VAL A 45 60.55 -1.98 15.61
C VAL A 45 60.08 -0.91 16.62
N GLY A 46 60.89 0.12 16.88
CA GLY A 46 60.52 1.28 17.70
C GLY A 46 59.72 2.34 16.95
N ALA A 47 60.09 2.68 15.71
CA ALA A 47 59.50 3.82 14.99
C ALA A 47 58.14 3.47 14.35
N ALA A 48 57.99 2.27 13.79
CA ALA A 48 56.76 1.82 13.14
C ALA A 48 55.57 1.67 14.12
N ARG A 49 55.84 1.22 15.35
CA ARG A 49 54.83 1.16 16.42
C ARG A 49 54.38 2.54 16.89
N VAL A 50 55.29 3.52 16.89
CA VAL A 50 54.96 4.91 17.23
C VAL A 50 54.15 5.54 16.11
N LEU A 51 54.50 5.34 14.83
CA LEU A 51 53.76 5.91 13.69
C LEU A 51 52.33 5.34 13.55
N LEU A 52 52.14 4.04 13.75
CA LEU A 52 50.79 3.40 13.74
C LEU A 52 49.90 3.85 14.91
N ARG A 53 50.51 4.34 15.99
CA ARG A 53 49.76 4.86 17.14
C ARG A 53 48.96 6.09 16.74
N TRP A 54 49.55 6.98 15.94
CA TRP A 54 48.97 8.25 15.51
C TRP A 54 48.17 8.19 14.20
N SER A 55 48.30 7.11 13.43
CA SER A 55 47.53 6.91 12.20
C SER A 55 46.04 6.67 12.49
N LEU A 56 45.19 7.44 11.80
CA LEU A 56 43.74 7.26 11.82
C LEU A 56 43.33 6.11 10.89
N PRO A 57 42.23 5.39 11.20
CA PRO A 57 41.75 4.30 10.37
C PRO A 57 41.16 4.81 9.05
N ARG A 58 41.43 4.07 7.95
CA ARG A 58 40.91 4.38 6.61
C ARG A 58 39.39 4.53 6.58
N GLY A 59 38.92 5.61 5.96
CA GLY A 59 37.51 5.99 5.83
C GLY A 59 36.91 6.68 7.06
N LEU A 60 37.73 6.99 8.08
CA LEU A 60 37.31 7.70 9.30
C LEU A 60 38.26 8.84 9.67
N GLU A 61 39.22 9.17 8.80
CA GLU A 61 40.22 10.21 9.02
C GLU A 61 39.53 11.53 9.35
N ARG A 62 38.63 12.00 8.48
CA ARG A 62 37.87 13.25 8.69
C ARG A 62 37.09 13.26 10.01
N VAL A 63 36.54 12.12 10.43
CA VAL A 63 35.74 12.00 11.65
C VAL A 63 36.60 12.04 12.91
N LEU A 64 37.73 11.31 12.91
CA LEU A 64 38.54 11.11 14.11
C LEU A 64 39.68 12.13 14.25
N THR A 65 39.93 12.97 13.25
CA THR A 65 40.92 14.06 13.33
C THR A 65 40.80 14.90 14.61
N PRO A 66 39.60 15.38 15.02
CA PRO A 66 39.48 16.21 16.23
C PRO A 66 39.89 15.49 17.52
N VAL A 67 39.88 14.16 17.52
CA VAL A 67 40.20 13.31 18.68
C VAL A 67 41.43 12.44 18.42
N GLN A 68 42.31 12.84 17.49
CA GLN A 68 43.48 12.06 17.11
C GLN A 68 44.41 11.77 18.29
N GLY A 69 44.59 12.74 19.19
CA GLY A 69 45.37 12.54 20.42
C GLY A 69 44.78 11.46 21.33
N GLU A 70 43.45 11.40 21.44
CA GLU A 70 42.75 10.39 22.24
C GLU A 70 42.75 9.02 21.57
N TRP A 71 42.60 8.99 20.24
CA TRP A 71 42.78 7.78 19.45
C TRP A 71 44.18 7.18 19.61
N ALA A 72 45.21 8.03 19.60
CA ALA A 72 46.59 7.60 19.79
C ALA A 72 46.82 6.96 21.17
N ARG A 73 46.06 7.36 22.19
CA ARG A 73 46.15 6.78 23.54
C ARG A 73 45.53 5.39 23.66
N ILE A 74 44.73 4.94 22.69
CA ILE A 74 44.16 3.58 22.67
C ILE A 74 45.25 2.56 22.31
N GLY A 75 45.79 1.87 23.31
CA GLY A 75 46.93 0.96 23.16
C GLY A 75 46.61 -0.44 22.62
N HIS A 76 45.37 -0.92 22.76
CA HIS A 76 45.01 -2.29 22.35
C HIS A 76 44.04 -2.33 21.16
N THR A 77 44.22 -3.34 20.31
CA THR A 77 43.50 -3.52 19.03
C THR A 77 41.99 -3.71 19.21
N GLY A 78 41.55 -4.40 20.27
CA GLY A 78 40.14 -4.61 20.57
C GLY A 78 39.37 -3.30 20.81
N GLY A 79 39.96 -2.34 21.53
CA GLY A 79 39.37 -1.02 21.77
C GLY A 79 39.22 -0.21 20.50
N ARG A 80 40.30 -0.18 19.68
CA ARG A 80 40.29 0.46 18.36
C ARG A 80 39.22 -0.14 17.43
N ARG A 81 39.04 -1.47 17.44
CA ARG A 81 37.98 -2.14 16.66
C ARG A 81 36.58 -1.71 17.10
N ARG A 82 36.31 -1.66 18.41
CA ARG A 82 35.00 -1.24 18.95
C ARG A 82 34.66 0.20 18.59
N VAL A 83 35.61 1.12 18.80
CA VAL A 83 35.43 2.55 18.43
C VAL A 83 35.21 2.70 16.93
N ARG A 84 35.98 1.99 16.09
CA ARG A 84 35.80 2.02 14.63
C ARG A 84 34.41 1.54 14.20
N ALA A 85 33.94 0.43 14.80
CA ALA A 85 32.61 -0.09 14.51
C ALA A 85 31.51 0.91 14.92
N ALA A 86 31.62 1.48 16.12
CA ALA A 86 30.69 2.48 16.62
C ALA A 86 30.67 3.75 15.75
N ALA A 87 31.83 4.25 15.33
CA ALA A 87 31.93 5.43 14.46
C ALA A 87 31.29 5.17 13.08
N ARG A 88 31.48 3.98 12.51
CA ARG A 88 30.82 3.60 11.25
C ARG A 88 29.30 3.50 11.41
N ALA A 89 28.82 2.87 12.49
CA ALA A 89 27.39 2.79 12.77
C ALA A 89 26.76 4.18 12.95
N GLU A 90 27.49 5.10 13.60
CA GLU A 90 27.08 6.49 13.76
C GLU A 90 27.00 7.23 12.41
N LEU A 91 27.99 7.04 11.54
CA LEU A 91 27.98 7.63 10.19
C LEU A 91 26.79 7.16 9.36
N VAL A 92 26.48 5.86 9.37
CA VAL A 92 25.30 5.32 8.66
C VAL A 92 24.02 5.97 9.17
N ARG A 93 23.88 6.10 10.50
CA ARG A 93 22.71 6.74 11.09
C ARG A 93 22.60 8.21 10.71
N LEU A 94 23.71 8.95 10.79
CA LEU A 94 23.75 10.37 10.44
C LEU A 94 23.48 10.60 8.95
N ALA A 95 24.00 9.73 8.08
CA ALA A 95 23.73 9.80 6.65
C ALA A 95 22.23 9.67 6.33
N GLY A 96 21.49 8.88 7.11
CA GLY A 96 20.03 8.79 7.00
C GLY A 96 19.28 10.08 7.42
N ILE A 97 19.93 11.00 8.12
CA ILE A 97 19.32 12.26 8.61
C ILE A 97 19.74 13.45 7.75
N VAL A 98 21.03 13.57 7.46
CA VAL A 98 21.65 14.77 6.83
C VAL A 98 22.30 14.49 5.48
N GLY A 99 22.27 13.24 5.02
CA GLY A 99 22.95 12.79 3.80
C GLY A 99 24.39 12.34 4.03
N ALA A 100 24.88 11.48 3.13
CA ALA A 100 26.20 10.84 3.23
C ALA A 100 27.37 11.85 3.16
N GLU A 101 27.21 12.94 2.41
CA GLU A 101 28.24 13.97 2.24
C GLU A 101 28.49 14.78 3.51
N GLN A 102 27.43 15.09 4.27
CA GLN A 102 27.50 15.96 5.44
C GLN A 102 27.79 15.18 6.73
N ALA A 103 27.44 13.89 6.78
CA ALA A 103 27.59 13.05 7.97
C ALA A 103 29.02 13.00 8.57
N PRO A 104 30.10 12.88 7.77
CA PRO A 104 31.46 12.88 8.31
C PRO A 104 31.87 14.20 8.97
N ALA A 105 31.45 15.34 8.40
CA ALA A 105 31.75 16.66 8.93
C ALA A 105 31.03 16.90 10.26
N LEU A 106 29.72 16.60 10.30
CA LEU A 106 28.91 16.75 11.51
C LEU A 106 29.38 15.84 12.65
N LEU A 107 29.81 14.60 12.35
CA LEU A 107 30.34 13.71 13.37
C LEU A 107 31.70 14.19 13.92
N ALA A 108 32.54 14.78 13.07
CA ALA A 108 33.78 15.42 13.49
C ALA A 108 33.50 16.62 14.40
N GLU A 109 32.63 17.55 13.98
CA GLU A 109 32.22 18.72 14.78
C GLU A 109 31.62 18.31 16.13
N ARG A 110 30.83 17.22 16.16
CA ARG A 110 30.32 16.65 17.41
C ARG A 110 31.45 16.24 18.34
N LEU A 111 32.41 15.46 17.84
CA LEU A 111 33.53 14.99 18.64
C LEU A 111 34.38 16.16 19.16
N GLU A 112 34.63 17.15 18.31
CA GLU A 112 35.34 18.38 18.66
C GLU A 112 34.61 19.17 19.75
N ARG A 113 33.32 19.47 19.55
CA ARG A 113 32.49 20.20 20.53
C ARG A 113 32.47 19.49 21.88
N ARG A 114 32.35 18.17 21.89
CA ARG A 114 32.30 17.37 23.13
C ARG A 114 33.67 17.25 23.79
N LEU A 115 34.75 17.27 23.03
CA LEU A 115 36.11 17.33 23.57
C LEU A 115 36.37 18.70 24.21
N ALA A 116 35.99 19.79 23.54
CA ALA A 116 36.08 21.15 24.06
C ALA A 116 35.26 21.35 25.35
N ALA A 117 34.10 20.70 25.46
CA ALA A 117 33.27 20.70 26.66
C ALA A 117 33.92 20.04 27.90
N GLN A 118 35.13 19.47 27.79
CA GLN A 118 35.92 19.02 28.95
C GLN A 118 36.79 20.10 29.57
N PHE A 119 36.74 21.34 29.06
CA PHE A 119 37.46 22.49 29.63
C PHE A 119 38.95 22.22 29.87
N GLY A 120 39.60 21.55 28.90
CA GLY A 120 41.02 21.22 28.95
C GLY A 120 41.40 20.05 29.86
N GLN A 121 40.43 19.38 30.51
CA GLN A 121 40.70 18.17 31.28
C GLN A 121 41.01 16.99 30.35
N PRO A 122 42.08 16.21 30.62
CA PRO A 122 42.42 15.07 29.79
C PRO A 122 41.38 13.97 29.92
N VAL A 123 41.03 13.31 28.81
CA VAL A 123 40.16 12.14 28.84
C VAL A 123 40.85 11.01 29.62
N ARG A 124 40.24 10.53 30.71
CA ARG A 124 40.84 9.45 31.52
C ARG A 124 40.79 8.09 30.82
N ASP A 125 39.65 7.76 30.23
CA ASP A 125 39.43 6.55 29.42
C ASP A 125 38.97 6.94 28.00
N PRO A 126 39.87 6.95 27.01
CA PRO A 126 39.55 7.30 25.64
C PRO A 126 38.49 6.40 24.99
N ILE A 127 38.48 5.11 25.33
CA ILE A 127 37.53 4.16 24.75
C ILE A 127 36.14 4.41 25.33
N GLY A 128 36.03 4.44 26.66
CA GLY A 128 34.77 4.70 27.35
C GLY A 128 34.21 6.08 27.02
N TRP A 129 35.07 7.09 26.87
CA TRP A 129 34.65 8.41 26.43
C TRP A 129 34.09 8.39 25.01
N LEU A 130 34.79 7.81 24.03
CA LEU A 130 34.29 7.75 22.65
C LEU A 130 32.99 6.96 22.53
N LEU A 131 32.88 5.82 23.21
CA LEU A 131 31.70 4.95 23.12
C LEU A 131 30.51 5.44 23.95
N GLY A 132 30.75 6.11 25.08
CA GLY A 132 29.68 6.54 25.99
C GLY A 132 29.28 8.00 25.84
N ARG A 133 30.21 8.87 25.42
CA ARG A 133 30.01 10.32 25.36
C ARG A 133 30.34 10.95 24.02
N GLY A 134 31.33 10.46 23.28
CA GLY A 134 31.81 11.10 22.06
C GLY A 134 30.93 10.82 20.85
N LEU A 135 30.72 9.55 20.52
CA LEU A 135 30.02 9.11 19.31
C LEU A 135 28.50 9.12 19.43
N PRO A 136 27.87 8.57 20.50
CA PRO A 136 26.41 8.44 20.53
C PRO A 136 25.70 9.79 20.52
N GLN A 137 24.64 9.93 19.75
CA GLN A 137 23.73 11.07 19.87
C GLN A 137 23.07 11.07 21.26
N ARG A 138 23.00 12.22 21.94
CA ARG A 138 22.33 12.30 23.24
C ARG A 138 20.81 12.33 23.06
N ALA A 139 20.13 11.30 23.57
CA ALA A 139 18.68 11.15 23.47
C ALA A 139 17.92 11.94 24.56
N GLU A 140 18.38 13.14 24.93
CA GLU A 140 17.66 14.00 25.88
C GLU A 140 16.52 14.80 25.21
N CYS A 141 16.59 14.94 23.89
CA CYS A 141 15.63 15.67 23.08
C CYS A 141 14.69 14.71 22.33
N TYR A 142 13.44 15.12 22.13
CA TYR A 142 12.46 14.35 21.36
C TYR A 142 12.66 14.45 19.84
N ALA A 143 13.47 15.40 19.37
CA ALA A 143 13.78 15.56 17.96
C ALA A 143 14.93 14.63 17.52
N GLN A 144 14.66 13.73 16.58
CA GLN A 144 15.65 12.80 16.03
C GLN A 144 16.83 13.49 15.34
N ALA A 145 16.63 14.70 14.82
CA ALA A 145 17.70 15.52 14.21
C ALA A 145 18.47 16.37 15.22
N CYS A 146 18.20 16.28 16.53
CA CYS A 146 18.88 17.10 17.54
C CYS A 146 20.09 16.38 18.13
N ASP A 147 21.22 17.08 18.15
CA ASP A 147 22.41 16.67 18.90
C ASP A 147 22.91 17.83 19.76
N ASP A 148 22.97 17.63 21.08
CA ASP A 148 23.45 18.62 22.05
C ASP A 148 22.82 20.03 21.86
N ARG A 149 21.49 20.09 21.76
CA ARG A 149 20.68 21.33 21.55
C ARG A 149 20.85 22.01 20.20
N VAL A 150 21.59 21.42 19.28
CA VAL A 150 21.72 21.90 17.90
C VAL A 150 21.02 20.93 16.96
N ARG A 151 20.34 21.44 15.96
CA ARG A 151 19.78 20.63 14.88
C ARG A 151 20.86 20.29 13.87
N MET A 152 21.05 19.01 13.57
CA MET A 152 22.08 18.53 12.65
C MET A 152 21.78 18.88 11.19
N ASP A 153 20.51 19.05 10.82
CA ASP A 153 20.09 19.39 9.45
C ASP A 153 20.19 20.88 9.12
N THR A 154 20.09 21.75 10.14
CA THR A 154 20.01 23.21 9.95
C THR A 154 21.13 23.98 10.66
N GLY A 155 21.89 23.33 11.55
CA GLY A 155 22.92 23.96 12.39
C GLY A 155 22.38 24.95 13.44
N ARG A 156 21.05 25.12 13.53
CA ARG A 156 20.39 26.07 14.43
C ARG A 156 20.13 25.47 15.80
N VAL A 157 19.84 26.33 16.78
CA VAL A 157 19.33 25.89 18.09
C VAL A 157 18.08 25.06 17.88
N CYS A 158 17.97 23.95 18.60
CA CYS A 158 16.86 23.04 18.50
C CYS A 158 15.64 23.59 19.25
N PRO A 159 14.51 23.89 18.57
CA PRO A 159 13.30 24.39 19.23
C PRO A 159 12.78 23.43 20.29
N SER A 160 12.97 22.13 20.07
CA SER A 160 12.60 21.09 21.02
C SER A 160 13.42 21.13 22.31
N CYS A 161 14.71 21.45 22.20
CA CYS A 161 15.53 21.65 23.39
C CYS A 161 15.20 22.96 24.10
N GLU A 162 14.82 24.01 23.39
CA GLU A 162 14.35 25.26 24.01
C GLU A 162 13.09 24.99 24.84
N LEU A 163 12.10 24.30 24.28
CA LEU A 163 10.89 23.90 25.01
C LEU A 163 11.23 23.06 26.26
N LEU A 164 12.11 22.06 26.15
CA LEU A 164 12.54 21.28 27.32
C LEU A 164 13.27 22.13 28.38
N VAL A 165 14.03 23.14 27.97
CA VAL A 165 14.69 24.07 28.89
C VAL A 165 13.65 24.93 29.59
N GLU A 166 12.68 25.47 28.85
CA GLU A 166 11.59 26.27 29.41
C GLU A 166 10.70 25.46 30.34
N ASP A 167 10.37 24.20 30.01
CA ASP A 167 9.64 23.30 30.90
C ASP A 167 10.38 23.07 32.22
N ARG A 168 11.71 22.82 32.14
CA ARG A 168 12.56 22.65 33.33
C ARG A 168 12.66 23.93 34.15
N ARG A 169 12.65 25.11 33.52
CA ARG A 169 12.66 26.42 34.20
C ARG A 169 11.32 26.66 34.88
N ALA A 170 10.22 26.44 34.17
CA ALA A 170 8.86 26.57 34.70
C ALA A 170 8.66 25.67 35.92
N LEU A 171 9.11 24.41 35.86
CA LEU A 171 9.03 23.49 37.00
C LEU A 171 9.84 24.01 38.21
N ARG A 172 11.06 24.50 37.99
CA ARG A 172 11.88 25.09 39.07
C ARG A 172 11.20 26.31 39.69
N HIS A 173 10.65 27.21 38.87
CA HIS A 173 9.94 28.39 39.36
C HIS A 173 8.68 28.02 40.13
N GLN A 174 7.92 27.03 39.66
CA GLN A 174 6.74 26.52 40.35
C GLN A 174 7.10 25.94 41.73
N VAL A 175 8.16 25.12 41.80
CA VAL A 175 8.63 24.56 43.07
C VAL A 175 9.12 25.67 44.01
N ALA A 176 9.92 26.61 43.51
CA ALA A 176 10.41 27.74 44.32
C ALA A 176 9.26 28.60 44.86
N ARG A 177 8.26 28.91 44.03
CA ARG A 177 7.06 29.63 44.46
C ARG A 177 6.29 28.87 45.54
N SER A 178 6.11 27.56 45.37
CA SER A 178 5.45 26.70 46.37
C SER A 178 6.21 26.66 47.70
N VAL A 179 7.54 26.71 47.70
CA VAL A 179 8.34 26.81 48.93
C VAL A 179 8.08 28.15 49.61
N THR A 180 8.14 29.27 48.88
CA THR A 180 7.89 30.61 49.41
C THR A 180 6.48 30.77 49.99
N GLU A 181 5.46 30.19 49.34
CA GLU A 181 4.07 30.26 49.80
C GLU A 181 3.81 29.44 51.07
N GLN A 182 4.53 28.32 51.27
CA GLN A 182 4.25 27.36 52.33
C GLN A 182 5.18 27.48 53.55
N LEU A 183 6.37 28.07 53.38
CA LEU A 183 7.35 28.23 54.44
C LEU A 183 7.69 29.72 54.60
N LEU A 184 7.41 30.27 55.78
CA LEU A 184 7.75 31.65 56.11
C LEU A 184 9.23 31.76 56.46
N VAL A 185 9.92 32.66 55.74
CA VAL A 185 11.29 33.16 55.99
C VAL A 185 12.32 32.08 56.33
N LEU A 186 12.78 31.36 55.30
CA LEU A 186 13.97 30.51 55.37
C LEU A 186 15.24 31.33 55.11
N ALA A 187 16.37 30.92 55.69
CA ALA A 187 17.66 31.44 55.27
C ALA A 187 17.94 31.06 53.79
N PRO A 188 18.71 31.86 53.02
CA PRO A 188 18.91 31.62 51.60
C PRO A 188 19.43 30.21 51.24
N GLU A 189 20.31 29.64 52.06
CA GLU A 189 20.85 28.28 51.82
C GLU A 189 19.82 27.19 52.14
N GLU A 190 19.02 27.37 53.20
CA GLU A 190 17.94 26.46 53.56
C GLU A 190 16.82 26.48 52.52
N PHE A 191 16.52 27.66 51.97
CA PHE A 191 15.59 27.82 50.85
C PHE A 191 16.06 27.05 49.62
N ARG A 192 17.33 27.19 49.22
CA ARG A 192 17.90 26.46 48.07
C ARG A 192 17.83 24.94 48.27
N ALA A 193 18.26 24.46 49.44
CA ALA A 193 18.22 23.03 49.76
C ALA A 193 16.78 22.47 49.72
N GLU A 194 15.80 23.23 50.24
CA GLU A 194 14.40 22.81 50.23
C GLU A 194 13.79 22.79 48.81
N VAL A 195 14.13 23.78 47.98
CA VAL A 195 13.73 23.81 46.56
C VAL A 195 14.33 22.63 45.80
N GLU A 196 15.62 22.33 45.98
CA GLU A 196 16.28 21.19 45.33
C GLU A 196 15.67 19.85 45.77
N ARG A 197 15.37 19.70 47.06
CA ARG A 197 14.72 18.50 47.61
C ARG A 197 13.31 18.29 47.06
N ARG A 198 12.50 19.35 46.94
CA ARG A 198 11.17 19.29 46.32
C ARG A 198 11.24 19.02 44.82
N LEU A 199 12.13 19.70 44.10
CA LEU A 199 12.34 19.48 42.67
C LEU A 199 12.75 18.05 42.38
N SER A 200 13.67 17.49 43.17
CA SER A 200 14.13 16.09 43.01
C SER A 200 12.99 15.09 43.19
N ARG A 201 12.11 15.30 44.19
CA ARG A 201 10.91 14.48 44.40
C ARG A 201 9.95 14.57 43.23
N GLU A 202 9.73 15.77 42.71
CA GLU A 202 8.79 15.99 41.61
C GLU A 202 9.28 15.39 40.29
N VAL A 203 10.58 15.52 39.98
CA VAL A 203 11.21 14.86 38.84
C VAL A 203 11.14 13.33 38.96
N ALA A 204 11.36 12.78 40.17
CA ALA A 204 11.23 11.35 40.40
C ALA A 204 9.79 10.85 40.21
N ARG A 205 8.79 11.61 40.66
CA ARG A 205 7.36 11.31 40.45
C ARG A 205 7.01 11.25 38.96
N LEU A 206 7.39 12.28 38.20
CA LEU A 206 7.13 12.35 36.76
C LEU A 206 7.83 11.21 35.99
N ALA A 207 9.06 10.86 36.38
CA ALA A 207 9.80 9.76 35.78
C ALA A 207 9.10 8.40 36.03
N ALA A 208 8.55 8.17 37.23
CA ALA A 208 7.80 6.97 37.55
C ALA A 208 6.50 6.86 36.72
N GLU A 209 5.77 7.96 36.56
CA GLU A 209 4.54 8.00 35.76
C GLU A 209 4.80 7.73 34.27
N GLU A 210 5.88 8.31 33.73
CA GLU A 210 6.33 8.04 32.38
C GLU A 210 6.74 6.57 32.19
N ALA A 211 7.43 5.96 33.15
CA ALA A 211 7.79 4.54 33.09
C ALA A 211 6.55 3.63 33.02
N VAL A 212 5.55 3.89 33.87
CA VAL A 212 4.27 3.15 33.86
C VAL A 212 3.55 3.32 32.52
N ARG A 213 3.53 4.55 31.95
CA ARG A 213 2.93 4.80 30.63
C ARG A 213 3.62 4.02 29.52
N ARG A 214 4.96 3.94 29.53
CA ARG A 214 5.74 3.18 28.53
C ARG A 214 5.49 1.68 28.63
N GLU A 215 5.38 1.15 29.84
CA GLU A 215 5.06 -0.26 30.05
C GLU A 215 3.67 -0.59 29.51
N ARG A 216 2.65 0.21 29.86
CA ARG A 216 1.29 0.07 29.32
C ARG A 216 1.25 0.13 27.80
N ALA A 217 1.90 1.12 27.20
CA ALA A 217 1.98 1.27 25.76
C ALA A 217 2.66 0.06 25.07
N THR A 218 3.61 -0.58 25.74
CA THR A 218 4.28 -1.79 25.22
C THR A 218 3.34 -3.00 25.28
N ILE A 219 2.62 -3.17 26.38
CA ILE A 219 1.60 -4.23 26.52
C ILE A 219 0.48 -4.05 25.50
N GLU A 220 -0.01 -2.82 25.32
CA GLU A 220 -1.07 -2.51 24.35
C GLU A 220 -0.62 -2.76 22.91
N ARG A 221 0.60 -2.35 22.54
CA ARG A 221 1.17 -2.64 21.21
C ARG A 221 1.24 -4.14 20.96
N ALA A 222 1.77 -4.91 21.91
CA ALA A 222 1.83 -6.37 21.80
C ALA A 222 0.43 -7.02 21.68
N ARG A 223 -0.59 -6.48 22.36
CA ARG A 223 -1.98 -6.94 22.22
C ARG A 223 -2.54 -6.65 20.83
N ARG A 224 -2.32 -5.44 20.30
CA ARG A 224 -2.76 -5.05 18.95
C ARG A 224 -2.09 -5.88 17.86
N GLU A 225 -0.79 -6.09 17.98
CA GLU A 225 -0.03 -6.94 17.05
C GLU A 225 -0.56 -8.37 17.02
N LYS A 226 -0.86 -8.96 18.20
CA LYS A 226 -1.48 -10.28 18.29
C LYS A 226 -2.88 -10.32 17.67
N ALA A 227 -3.69 -9.30 17.88
CA ALA A 227 -5.03 -9.22 17.29
C ALA A 227 -4.97 -9.13 15.76
N TRP A 228 -4.09 -8.28 15.23
CA TRP A 228 -3.88 -8.16 13.78
C TRP A 228 -3.27 -9.42 13.16
N ALA A 229 -2.39 -10.13 13.87
CA ALA A 229 -1.89 -11.42 13.40
C ALA A 229 -3.03 -12.43 13.24
N ARG A 230 -3.87 -12.59 14.27
CA ARG A 230 -5.05 -13.47 14.21
C ARG A 230 -5.98 -13.13 13.06
N GLN A 231 -6.28 -11.85 12.87
CA GLN A 231 -7.14 -11.42 11.78
C GLN A 231 -6.56 -11.76 10.40
N ARG A 232 -5.24 -11.60 10.22
CA ARG A 232 -4.57 -12.00 8.98
C ARG A 232 -4.63 -13.51 8.77
N ASP A 233 -4.44 -14.30 9.82
CA ASP A 233 -4.50 -15.75 9.75
C ASP A 233 -5.92 -16.24 9.41
N GLU A 234 -6.95 -15.63 10.01
CA GLU A 234 -8.36 -15.90 9.69
C GLU A 234 -8.71 -15.54 8.24
N GLN A 235 -8.24 -14.38 7.76
CA GLN A 235 -8.44 -13.97 6.36
C GLN A 235 -7.71 -14.90 5.39
N ALA A 236 -6.47 -15.29 5.69
CA ALA A 236 -5.70 -16.22 4.88
C ALA A 236 -6.37 -17.60 4.83
N ALA A 237 -6.91 -18.09 5.96
CA ALA A 237 -7.66 -19.34 6.02
C ALA A 237 -8.94 -19.28 5.17
N ALA A 238 -9.71 -18.20 5.28
CA ALA A 238 -10.92 -18.02 4.47
C ALA A 238 -10.60 -17.92 2.97
N GLN A 239 -9.52 -17.22 2.60
CA GLN A 239 -9.06 -17.14 1.22
C GLN A 239 -8.59 -18.49 0.69
N ALA A 240 -7.87 -19.27 1.50
CA ALA A 240 -7.45 -20.63 1.14
C ALA A 240 -8.65 -21.56 0.94
N GLU A 241 -9.66 -21.48 1.81
CA GLU A 241 -10.90 -22.26 1.65
C GLU A 241 -11.62 -21.91 0.35
N LEU A 242 -11.74 -20.61 0.03
CA LEU A 242 -12.31 -20.17 -1.22
C LEU A 242 -11.49 -20.69 -2.41
N ALA A 243 -10.18 -20.46 -2.40
CA ALA A 243 -9.28 -20.87 -3.46
C ALA A 243 -9.39 -22.37 -3.74
N ALA A 244 -9.47 -23.23 -2.70
CA ALA A 244 -9.59 -24.68 -2.85
C ALA A 244 -10.89 -25.16 -3.52
N ARG A 245 -11.93 -24.32 -3.62
CA ARG A 245 -13.21 -24.72 -4.23
C ARG A 245 -13.05 -24.96 -5.73
N PRO A 246 -13.55 -26.08 -6.26
CA PRO A 246 -13.53 -26.32 -7.70
C PRO A 246 -14.46 -25.36 -8.44
N CYS A 247 -14.23 -25.21 -9.74
CA CYS A 247 -15.10 -24.42 -10.61
C CYS A 247 -16.49 -25.07 -10.71
N LEU A 248 -17.54 -24.30 -10.43
CA LEU A 248 -18.92 -24.77 -10.48
C LEU A 248 -19.37 -25.21 -11.88
N GLU A 249 -18.82 -24.62 -12.94
CA GLU A 249 -19.22 -24.91 -14.32
C GLU A 249 -18.41 -26.05 -14.98
N CYS A 250 -17.08 -26.05 -14.85
CA CYS A 250 -16.22 -27.03 -15.52
C CYS A 250 -15.49 -28.01 -14.59
N GLY A 251 -15.62 -27.87 -13.26
CA GLY A 251 -15.03 -28.78 -12.28
C GLY A 251 -13.52 -28.67 -12.07
N VAL A 252 -12.83 -27.71 -12.71
CA VAL A 252 -11.39 -27.47 -12.51
C VAL A 252 -11.13 -27.22 -11.02
N PRO A 253 -10.20 -27.95 -10.37
CA PRO A 253 -9.90 -27.79 -8.95
C PRO A 253 -9.26 -26.43 -8.67
N GLU A 254 -9.29 -26.02 -7.40
CA GLU A 254 -8.60 -24.80 -6.91
C GLU A 254 -8.96 -23.52 -7.67
N ALA A 255 -10.23 -23.37 -8.05
CA ALA A 255 -10.69 -22.31 -8.93
C ALA A 255 -11.42 -21.16 -8.22
N GLY A 256 -11.51 -21.15 -6.89
CA GLY A 256 -12.24 -20.07 -6.20
C GLY A 256 -13.77 -20.13 -6.37
N GLY A 257 -14.31 -21.23 -6.91
CA GLY A 257 -15.72 -21.37 -7.31
C GLY A 257 -16.01 -21.15 -8.80
N LEU A 258 -15.24 -20.33 -9.52
CA LEU A 258 -15.32 -20.20 -10.98
C LEU A 258 -13.93 -19.99 -11.55
N CYS A 259 -13.47 -20.87 -12.44
CA CYS A 259 -12.19 -20.68 -13.11
C CYS A 259 -12.25 -19.45 -14.03
N LEU A 260 -11.08 -18.88 -14.34
CA LEU A 260 -10.94 -17.70 -15.19
C LEU A 260 -11.73 -17.85 -16.51
N ILE A 261 -11.68 -19.01 -17.15
CA ILE A 261 -12.37 -19.23 -18.43
C ILE A 261 -13.91 -19.16 -18.24
N CYS A 262 -14.43 -19.83 -17.21
CA CYS A 262 -15.87 -19.86 -16.94
C CYS A 262 -16.38 -18.49 -16.44
N SER A 263 -15.61 -17.80 -15.60
CA SER A 263 -15.97 -16.44 -15.15
C SER A 263 -16.03 -15.48 -16.34
N GLU A 264 -15.01 -15.50 -17.21
CA GLU A 264 -14.97 -14.64 -18.39
C GLU A 264 -16.06 -15.00 -19.40
N THR A 265 -16.35 -16.29 -19.60
CA THR A 265 -17.46 -16.74 -20.46
C THR A 265 -18.81 -16.26 -19.93
N ARG A 266 -19.05 -16.36 -18.61
CA ARG A 266 -20.29 -15.87 -17.98
C ARG A 266 -20.41 -14.35 -18.12
N THR A 267 -19.35 -13.60 -17.83
CA THR A 267 -19.32 -12.14 -18.00
C THR A 267 -19.57 -11.75 -19.45
N THR A 268 -18.96 -12.45 -20.42
CA THR A 268 -19.16 -12.21 -21.86
C THR A 268 -20.62 -12.44 -22.26
N ARG A 269 -21.26 -13.51 -21.78
CA ARG A 269 -22.69 -13.77 -22.03
C ARG A 269 -23.58 -12.66 -21.46
N GLN A 270 -23.31 -12.22 -20.22
CA GLN A 270 -24.07 -11.14 -19.60
C GLN A 270 -23.89 -9.80 -20.32
N ALA A 271 -22.70 -9.53 -20.84
CA ALA A 271 -22.43 -8.34 -21.65
C ALA A 271 -23.13 -8.41 -23.01
N LEU A 272 -23.22 -9.58 -23.64
CA LEU A 272 -24.02 -9.79 -24.86
C LEU A 272 -25.51 -9.52 -24.62
N GLU A 273 -26.06 -9.96 -23.49
CA GLU A 273 -27.45 -9.63 -23.11
C GLU A 273 -27.64 -8.12 -22.99
N SER A 274 -26.70 -7.43 -22.34
CA SER A 274 -26.75 -5.96 -22.22
C SER A 274 -26.67 -5.27 -23.60
N ALA A 275 -25.80 -5.76 -24.49
CA ALA A 275 -25.71 -5.26 -25.86
C ALA A 275 -27.01 -5.48 -26.65
N ALA A 276 -27.66 -6.64 -26.46
CA ALA A 276 -28.94 -6.94 -27.09
C ALA A 276 -30.04 -5.99 -26.61
N GLU A 277 -30.10 -5.68 -25.30
CA GLU A 277 -31.03 -4.69 -24.75
C GLU A 277 -30.82 -3.31 -25.40
N PHE A 278 -29.57 -2.84 -25.52
CA PHE A 278 -29.27 -1.57 -26.21
C PHE A 278 -29.68 -1.60 -27.69
N ALA A 279 -29.37 -2.68 -28.40
CA ALA A 279 -29.74 -2.85 -29.80
C ALA A 279 -31.27 -2.83 -29.99
N ALA A 280 -32.01 -3.43 -29.04
CA ALA A 280 -33.46 -3.43 -29.02
C ALA A 280 -34.01 -1.98 -28.89
N VAL A 281 -33.47 -1.19 -27.96
CA VAL A 281 -33.85 0.23 -27.80
C VAL A 281 -33.53 1.03 -29.07
N ALA A 282 -32.34 0.85 -29.65
CA ALA A 282 -31.93 1.52 -30.88
C ALA A 282 -32.86 1.21 -32.06
N ALA A 283 -33.38 -0.02 -32.14
CA ALA A 283 -34.29 -0.48 -33.19
C ALA A 283 -35.74 0.05 -33.03
N GLY A 284 -36.03 0.87 -32.01
CA GLY A 284 -37.32 1.56 -31.90
C GLY A 284 -38.45 0.70 -31.32
N LEU A 285 -38.13 -0.17 -30.37
CA LEU A 285 -39.05 -1.09 -29.66
C LEU A 285 -40.28 -0.42 -28.95
N VAL A 286 -40.48 0.89 -29.08
CA VAL A 286 -41.27 1.68 -28.13
C VAL A 286 -42.78 1.68 -28.42
N ASP A 287 -43.27 1.24 -29.59
CA ASP A 287 -44.68 1.47 -29.93
C ASP A 287 -45.60 0.23 -30.03
N VAL A 288 -45.10 -1.01 -29.94
CA VAL A 288 -45.97 -2.21 -30.01
C VAL A 288 -45.53 -3.33 -29.05
N PRO A 289 -46.23 -3.52 -27.90
CA PRO A 289 -45.86 -4.50 -26.85
C PRO A 289 -45.70 -5.95 -27.34
N ALA A 290 -46.53 -6.41 -28.28
CA ALA A 290 -46.48 -7.78 -28.78
C ALA A 290 -45.26 -8.08 -29.68
N ALA A 291 -44.58 -7.06 -30.20
CA ALA A 291 -43.39 -7.21 -31.06
C ALA A 291 -42.05 -7.10 -30.28
N ARG A 292 -42.11 -6.72 -28.99
CA ARG A 292 -40.94 -6.36 -28.17
C ARG A 292 -40.03 -7.55 -27.84
N GLY A 293 -40.59 -8.63 -27.30
CA GLY A 293 -39.83 -9.86 -27.01
C GLY A 293 -39.26 -10.52 -28.27
N GLY A 294 -39.97 -10.44 -29.40
CA GLY A 294 -39.50 -10.92 -30.70
C GLY A 294 -38.29 -10.12 -31.19
N LEU A 295 -38.32 -8.79 -31.08
CA LEU A 295 -37.23 -7.93 -31.52
C LEU A 295 -35.99 -8.05 -30.62
N LEU A 296 -36.13 -8.15 -29.29
CA LEU A 296 -35.00 -8.44 -28.39
C LEU A 296 -34.36 -9.79 -28.74
N GLY A 297 -35.16 -10.82 -29.00
CA GLY A 297 -34.66 -12.14 -29.44
C GLY A 297 -33.89 -12.07 -30.76
N VAL A 298 -34.38 -11.29 -31.74
CA VAL A 298 -33.67 -11.06 -33.02
C VAL A 298 -32.35 -10.32 -32.79
N CYS A 299 -32.34 -9.28 -31.96
CA CYS A 299 -31.13 -8.54 -31.62
C CYS A 299 -30.10 -9.43 -30.90
N ARG A 300 -30.55 -10.25 -29.94
CA ARG A 300 -29.71 -11.23 -29.24
C ARG A 300 -29.10 -12.22 -30.22
N ALA A 301 -29.92 -12.88 -31.04
CA ALA A 301 -29.45 -13.87 -32.00
C ALA A 301 -28.43 -13.27 -33.00
N ARG A 302 -28.63 -12.03 -33.44
CA ARG A 302 -27.67 -11.31 -34.31
C ARG A 302 -26.31 -11.14 -33.64
N LEU A 303 -26.28 -10.66 -32.40
CA LEU A 303 -25.04 -10.38 -31.67
C LEU A 303 -24.34 -11.67 -31.22
N GLU A 304 -25.11 -12.68 -30.83
CA GLU A 304 -24.58 -14.02 -30.53
C GLU A 304 -23.93 -14.64 -31.77
N ALA A 305 -24.57 -14.53 -32.95
CA ALA A 305 -23.98 -15.01 -34.20
C ALA A 305 -22.69 -14.25 -34.57
N GLU A 306 -22.64 -12.92 -34.36
CA GLU A 306 -21.42 -12.12 -34.59
C GLU A 306 -20.27 -12.59 -33.67
N ALA A 307 -20.57 -12.82 -32.38
CA ALA A 307 -19.60 -13.33 -31.41
C ALA A 307 -19.17 -14.79 -31.71
N GLU A 308 -20.11 -15.67 -32.06
CA GLU A 308 -19.83 -17.07 -32.41
C GLU A 308 -18.93 -17.16 -33.63
N GLN A 309 -19.24 -16.42 -34.71
CA GLN A 309 -18.41 -16.35 -35.91
C GLN A 309 -17.00 -15.81 -35.62
N ALA A 310 -16.86 -14.81 -34.74
CA ALA A 310 -15.54 -14.34 -34.31
C ALA A 310 -14.77 -15.42 -33.55
N GLY A 311 -15.44 -16.10 -32.60
CA GLY A 311 -14.86 -17.19 -31.83
C GLY A 311 -14.41 -18.35 -32.70
N GLU A 312 -15.22 -18.77 -33.68
CA GLU A 312 -14.86 -19.80 -34.66
C GLU A 312 -13.66 -19.40 -35.51
N ARG A 313 -13.61 -18.14 -35.99
CA ARG A 313 -12.46 -17.62 -36.75
C ARG A 313 -11.18 -17.68 -35.93
N TRP A 314 -11.20 -17.26 -34.66
CA TRP A 314 -10.03 -17.31 -33.80
C TRP A 314 -9.60 -18.75 -33.45
N ARG A 315 -10.55 -19.65 -33.20
CA ARG A 315 -10.23 -21.08 -33.03
C ARG A 315 -9.63 -21.69 -34.31
N GLY A 316 -10.14 -21.31 -35.48
CA GLY A 316 -9.59 -21.71 -36.78
C GLY A 316 -8.17 -21.21 -37.04
N GLN A 317 -7.77 -20.11 -36.40
CA GLN A 317 -6.40 -19.59 -36.40
C GLN A 317 -5.48 -20.32 -35.40
N GLY A 318 -6.01 -21.27 -34.62
CA GLY A 318 -5.25 -22.05 -33.65
C GLY A 318 -5.00 -21.34 -32.32
N LEU A 319 -5.76 -20.28 -31.99
CA LEU A 319 -5.64 -19.60 -30.70
C LEU A 319 -6.05 -20.53 -29.55
N PRO A 320 -5.33 -20.51 -28.41
CA PRO A 320 -5.73 -21.29 -27.23
C PRO A 320 -7.05 -20.75 -26.67
N GLU A 321 -7.84 -21.62 -26.05
CA GLU A 321 -9.20 -21.29 -25.56
C GLU A 321 -9.21 -20.06 -24.62
N ALA A 322 -8.20 -19.91 -23.76
CA ALA A 322 -8.08 -18.75 -22.88
C ALA A 322 -7.94 -17.42 -23.67
N ALA A 323 -7.17 -17.43 -24.76
CA ALA A 323 -7.03 -16.27 -25.64
C ALA A 323 -8.33 -16.00 -26.41
N VAL A 324 -9.02 -17.06 -26.87
CA VAL A 324 -10.33 -16.92 -27.55
C VAL A 324 -11.36 -16.27 -26.63
N VAL A 325 -11.44 -16.69 -25.38
CA VAL A 325 -12.39 -16.11 -24.41
C VAL A 325 -12.06 -14.65 -24.10
N TRP A 326 -10.77 -14.31 -23.96
CA TRP A 326 -10.36 -12.92 -23.76
C TRP A 326 -10.69 -12.03 -24.97
N GLN A 327 -10.44 -12.52 -26.19
CA GLN A 327 -10.79 -11.82 -27.42
C GLN A 327 -12.31 -11.66 -27.59
N LEU A 328 -13.08 -12.68 -27.23
CA LEU A 328 -14.56 -12.61 -27.23
C LEU A 328 -15.05 -11.54 -26.26
N ARG A 329 -14.47 -11.45 -25.06
CA ARG A 329 -14.81 -10.38 -24.13
C ARG A 329 -14.53 -9.01 -24.71
N GLU A 330 -13.35 -8.77 -25.29
CA GLU A 330 -12.99 -7.48 -25.87
C GLU A 330 -13.94 -7.10 -27.01
N LEU A 331 -14.26 -8.04 -27.90
CA LEU A 331 -15.27 -7.85 -28.94
C LEU A 331 -16.63 -7.48 -28.35
N VAL A 332 -17.10 -8.20 -27.33
CA VAL A 332 -18.40 -7.93 -26.73
C VAL A 332 -18.42 -6.58 -26.01
N GLU A 333 -17.34 -6.16 -25.36
CA GLU A 333 -17.22 -4.81 -24.81
C GLU A 333 -17.35 -3.74 -25.91
N GLN A 334 -16.75 -3.96 -27.09
CA GLN A 334 -16.92 -3.09 -28.26
C GLN A 334 -18.36 -3.10 -28.79
N LEU A 335 -19.02 -4.27 -28.83
CA LEU A 335 -20.42 -4.40 -29.22
C LEU A 335 -21.33 -3.63 -28.24
N VAL A 336 -21.14 -3.79 -26.93
CA VAL A 336 -21.88 -3.03 -25.90
C VAL A 336 -21.71 -1.53 -26.13
N ALA A 337 -20.48 -1.06 -26.34
CA ALA A 337 -20.22 0.35 -26.59
C ALA A 337 -20.90 0.85 -27.88
N ARG A 338 -20.82 0.07 -28.97
CA ARG A 338 -21.45 0.36 -30.26
C ARG A 338 -22.97 0.45 -30.14
N GLU A 339 -23.62 -0.59 -29.62
CA GLU A 339 -25.08 -0.63 -29.53
C GLU A 339 -25.60 0.43 -28.55
N ARG A 340 -24.89 0.73 -27.46
CA ARG A 340 -25.24 1.83 -26.56
C ARG A 340 -25.16 3.19 -27.25
N ALA A 341 -24.13 3.43 -28.07
CA ALA A 341 -23.99 4.67 -28.82
C ALA A 341 -25.15 4.83 -29.82
N LEU A 342 -25.49 3.77 -30.55
CA LEU A 342 -26.63 3.75 -31.48
C LEU A 342 -27.96 4.02 -30.75
N ALA A 343 -28.17 3.41 -29.59
CA ALA A 343 -29.38 3.65 -28.78
C ALA A 343 -29.48 5.11 -28.31
N LEU A 344 -28.38 5.68 -27.83
CA LEU A 344 -28.33 7.08 -27.43
C LEU A 344 -28.55 8.02 -28.62
N GLU A 345 -27.98 7.72 -29.78
CA GLU A 345 -28.17 8.52 -31.00
C GLU A 345 -29.63 8.49 -31.46
N ALA A 346 -30.27 7.31 -31.46
CA ALA A 346 -31.68 7.18 -31.79
C ALA A 346 -32.58 8.01 -30.84
N LEU A 347 -32.30 7.95 -29.53
CA LEU A 347 -33.05 8.70 -28.52
C LEU A 347 -32.80 10.20 -28.57
N LEU A 348 -31.56 10.62 -28.87
CA LEU A 348 -31.17 12.02 -29.02
C LEU A 348 -31.94 12.69 -30.17
N HIS A 349 -32.18 11.96 -31.26
CA HIS A 349 -32.99 12.43 -32.38
C HIS A 349 -34.50 12.21 -32.19
N GLY A 350 -34.91 11.63 -31.06
CA GLY A 350 -36.31 11.39 -30.73
C GLY A 350 -37.09 12.66 -30.35
N PRO A 351 -38.43 12.61 -30.39
CA PRO A 351 -39.27 13.77 -30.12
C PRO A 351 -39.12 14.31 -28.69
N GLN A 352 -38.89 13.44 -27.71
CA GLN A 352 -38.75 13.83 -26.29
C GLN A 352 -37.46 14.61 -26.03
N ALA A 353 -36.32 14.16 -26.60
CA ALA A 353 -35.04 14.86 -26.46
C ALA A 353 -35.06 16.21 -27.19
N ARG A 354 -35.68 16.28 -28.37
CA ARG A 354 -35.89 17.55 -29.10
C ARG A 354 -36.75 18.54 -28.32
N ALA A 355 -37.86 18.07 -27.75
CA ALA A 355 -38.72 18.92 -26.93
C ALA A 355 -38.01 19.46 -25.68
N GLU A 356 -37.13 18.67 -25.06
CA GLU A 356 -36.30 19.14 -23.95
C GLU A 356 -35.26 20.18 -24.39
N ALA A 357 -34.60 19.93 -25.53
CA ALA A 357 -33.65 20.88 -26.12
C ALA A 357 -34.32 22.23 -26.41
N ASP A 358 -35.51 22.21 -27.05
CA ASP A 358 -36.29 23.40 -27.37
C ASP A 358 -36.72 24.16 -26.10
N ARG A 359 -37.13 23.43 -25.05
CA ARG A 359 -37.50 24.00 -23.75
C ARG A 359 -36.32 24.75 -23.11
N VAL A 360 -35.16 24.11 -23.03
CA VAL A 360 -33.95 24.71 -22.45
C VAL A 360 -33.44 25.87 -23.29
N ALA A 361 -33.46 25.75 -24.62
CA ALA A 361 -33.11 26.84 -25.52
C ALA A 361 -34.01 28.07 -25.29
N GLY A 362 -35.32 27.86 -25.10
CA GLY A 362 -36.27 28.92 -24.73
C GLY A 362 -35.93 29.62 -23.41
N ILE A 363 -35.56 28.84 -22.38
CA ILE A 363 -35.17 29.37 -21.06
C ILE A 363 -33.87 30.19 -21.15
N GLU A 364 -32.83 29.69 -21.83
CA GLU A 364 -31.54 30.39 -21.93
C GLU A 364 -31.61 31.65 -22.82
N ARG A 365 -32.45 31.64 -23.86
CA ARG A 365 -32.75 32.87 -24.63
C ARG A 365 -33.46 33.91 -23.77
N ALA A 366 -34.41 33.50 -22.92
CA ALA A 366 -35.08 34.40 -21.98
C ALA A 366 -34.10 35.02 -20.95
N ARG A 367 -33.00 34.31 -20.63
CA ARG A 367 -31.89 34.80 -19.79
C ARG A 367 -30.89 35.70 -20.54
N ARG A 368 -31.13 36.02 -21.82
CA ARG A 368 -30.28 36.86 -22.68
C ARG A 368 -28.86 36.32 -22.88
N ARG A 369 -28.69 34.99 -22.87
CA ARG A 369 -27.40 34.38 -23.26
C ARG A 369 -27.16 34.48 -24.76
N GLY A 370 -25.90 34.41 -25.16
CA GLY A 370 -25.53 34.35 -26.57
C GLY A 370 -25.96 33.04 -27.23
N GLU A 371 -26.28 33.06 -28.52
CA GLU A 371 -26.70 31.88 -29.27
C GLU A 371 -25.77 30.64 -29.15
N PRO A 372 -24.42 30.75 -29.13
CA PRO A 372 -23.58 29.56 -28.92
C PRO A 372 -23.77 28.93 -27.53
N GLU A 373 -24.02 29.73 -26.50
CA GLU A 373 -24.29 29.21 -25.15
C GLU A 373 -25.67 28.55 -25.07
N VAL A 374 -26.66 29.12 -25.77
CA VAL A 374 -28.01 28.55 -25.87
C VAL A 374 -27.96 27.17 -26.55
N LEU A 375 -27.27 27.06 -27.69
CA LEU A 375 -27.13 25.79 -28.42
C LEU A 375 -26.39 24.74 -27.59
N ALA A 376 -25.29 25.11 -26.92
CA ALA A 376 -24.56 24.19 -26.05
C ALA A 376 -25.41 23.68 -24.88
N ALA A 377 -26.20 24.56 -24.25
CA ALA A 377 -27.10 24.18 -23.16
C ALA A 377 -28.25 23.27 -23.63
N ALA A 378 -28.82 23.55 -24.81
CA ALA A 378 -29.87 22.73 -25.41
C ALA A 378 -29.35 21.34 -25.78
N ASP A 379 -28.15 21.25 -26.39
CA ASP A 379 -27.49 20.00 -26.72
C ASP A 379 -27.20 19.15 -25.47
N GLU A 380 -26.70 19.77 -24.40
CA GLU A 380 -26.45 19.09 -23.13
C GLU A 380 -27.74 18.61 -22.47
N ALA A 381 -28.82 19.40 -22.54
CA ALA A 381 -30.14 18.99 -22.07
C ALA A 381 -30.69 17.80 -22.88
N ALA A 382 -30.54 17.83 -24.21
CA ALA A 382 -30.93 16.73 -25.09
C ALA A 382 -30.16 15.44 -24.77
N ARG A 383 -28.83 15.53 -24.56
CA ARG A 383 -27.99 14.39 -24.17
C ARG A 383 -28.41 13.80 -22.82
N ARG A 384 -28.64 14.64 -21.80
CA ARG A 384 -29.13 14.18 -20.49
C ARG A 384 -30.51 13.55 -20.57
N CYS A 385 -31.41 14.12 -21.39
CA CYS A 385 -32.72 13.54 -21.65
C CYS A 385 -32.60 12.16 -22.32
N ALA A 386 -31.78 12.02 -23.35
CA ALA A 386 -31.54 10.76 -24.04
C ALA A 386 -30.97 9.68 -23.10
N GLN A 387 -30.05 10.04 -22.19
CA GLN A 387 -29.53 9.13 -21.17
C GLN A 387 -30.61 8.67 -20.18
N ALA A 388 -31.48 9.59 -19.72
CA ALA A 388 -32.58 9.26 -18.82
C ALA A 388 -33.61 8.36 -19.51
N LEU A 389 -33.96 8.65 -20.77
CA LEU A 389 -34.85 7.83 -21.58
C LEU A 389 -34.26 6.44 -21.81
N LEU A 390 -32.95 6.34 -22.07
CA LEU A 390 -32.30 5.05 -22.24
C LEU A 390 -32.44 4.18 -20.98
N ALA A 391 -32.17 4.74 -19.80
CA ALA A 391 -32.35 4.02 -18.54
C ALA A 391 -33.80 3.55 -18.37
N GLN A 392 -34.78 4.43 -18.60
CA GLN A 392 -36.21 4.10 -18.51
C GLN A 392 -36.61 2.97 -19.49
N GLN A 393 -36.13 3.02 -20.73
CA GLN A 393 -36.46 2.02 -21.75
C GLN A 393 -35.82 0.66 -21.43
N LEU A 394 -34.59 0.64 -20.90
CA LEU A 394 -33.95 -0.60 -20.45
C LEU A 394 -34.71 -1.25 -19.29
N ASP A 395 -35.19 -0.45 -18.34
CA ASP A 395 -36.01 -0.95 -17.23
C ASP A 395 -37.31 -1.57 -17.74
N GLN A 396 -37.95 -0.98 -18.76
CA GLN A 396 -39.13 -1.54 -19.41
C GLN A 396 -38.83 -2.87 -20.12
N VAL A 397 -37.75 -2.92 -20.91
CA VAL A 397 -37.31 -4.15 -21.59
C VAL A 397 -37.07 -5.28 -20.59
N ARG A 398 -36.41 -4.98 -19.46
CA ARG A 398 -36.12 -5.97 -18.41
C ARG A 398 -37.36 -6.44 -17.66
N ALA A 399 -38.27 -5.52 -17.35
CA ALA A 399 -39.52 -5.87 -16.67
C ALA A 399 -40.36 -6.85 -17.51
N GLU A 400 -40.44 -6.64 -18.82
CA GLU A 400 -41.18 -7.54 -19.73
C GLU A 400 -40.52 -8.91 -19.92
N VAL A 401 -39.18 -8.99 -19.87
CA VAL A 401 -38.47 -10.28 -19.91
C VAL A 401 -38.67 -11.08 -18.61
N GLN A 402 -38.83 -10.38 -17.48
CA GLN A 402 -39.02 -11.00 -16.16
C GLN A 402 -40.46 -11.41 -15.87
N ASP A 403 -41.45 -10.87 -16.61
CA ASP A 403 -42.85 -11.22 -16.45
C ASP A 403 -43.22 -12.31 -17.48
N PRO A 404 -43.16 -13.60 -17.12
CA PRO A 404 -43.62 -14.64 -18.04
C PRO A 404 -45.09 -14.37 -18.33
N VAL A 405 -45.42 -14.17 -19.61
CA VAL A 405 -46.81 -14.14 -20.08
C VAL A 405 -47.51 -15.37 -19.52
N GLN A 406 -48.25 -15.20 -18.43
CA GLN A 406 -49.06 -16.27 -17.91
C GLN A 406 -50.11 -16.54 -18.99
N PRO A 407 -50.20 -17.78 -19.51
CA PRO A 407 -51.28 -18.10 -20.44
C PRO A 407 -52.60 -17.75 -19.74
N PRO A 408 -53.61 -17.24 -20.49
CA PRO A 408 -54.89 -16.84 -19.91
C PRO A 408 -55.40 -17.99 -19.04
N ALA A 409 -55.73 -17.67 -17.78
CA ALA A 409 -56.03 -18.65 -16.75
C ALA A 409 -57.01 -19.70 -17.29
N SER A 410 -56.49 -20.90 -17.57
CA SER A 410 -57.32 -22.02 -17.92
C SER A 410 -58.23 -22.32 -16.72
N GLY A 411 -59.46 -22.76 -17.02
CA GLY A 411 -60.44 -23.06 -15.97
C GLY A 411 -59.82 -23.99 -14.93
N TRP A 412 -60.27 -23.93 -13.68
CA TRP A 412 -59.76 -24.76 -12.58
C TRP A 412 -59.51 -26.25 -12.96
N ARG A 413 -60.35 -26.78 -13.86
CA ARG A 413 -60.30 -28.14 -14.38
C ARG A 413 -59.07 -28.44 -15.27
N GLU A 414 -58.61 -27.49 -16.09
CA GLU A 414 -57.40 -27.62 -16.92
C GLU A 414 -56.12 -27.42 -16.11
N ARG A 415 -56.15 -26.56 -15.09
CA ARG A 415 -55.04 -26.44 -14.13
C ARG A 415 -54.83 -27.74 -13.36
N MET A 416 -55.92 -28.39 -12.93
CA MET A 416 -55.83 -29.69 -12.25
C MET A 416 -55.28 -30.80 -13.16
N SER A 417 -55.61 -30.81 -14.46
CA SER A 417 -55.05 -31.80 -15.38
C SER A 417 -53.56 -31.55 -15.69
N GLN A 418 -53.13 -30.29 -15.75
CA GLN A 418 -51.71 -29.93 -15.86
C GLN A 418 -50.91 -30.37 -14.63
N TYR A 419 -51.41 -30.10 -13.41
CA TYR A 419 -50.74 -30.57 -12.19
C TYR A 419 -50.71 -32.10 -12.09
N ALA A 420 -51.77 -32.79 -12.52
CA ALA A 420 -51.81 -34.25 -12.53
C ALA A 420 -50.89 -34.89 -13.59
N SER A 421 -50.43 -34.11 -14.58
CA SER A 421 -49.53 -34.59 -15.64
C SER A 421 -48.07 -34.17 -15.43
N GLN A 422 -47.77 -33.39 -14.39
CA GLN A 422 -46.40 -33.11 -13.99
C GLN A 422 -45.83 -34.31 -13.20
N PRO A 423 -44.70 -34.90 -13.63
CA PRO A 423 -44.02 -35.92 -12.85
C PRO A 423 -43.50 -35.31 -11.54
N LEU A 424 -43.70 -36.02 -10.42
CA LEU A 424 -43.19 -35.62 -9.11
C LEU A 424 -41.65 -35.63 -9.12
N GLU A 425 -41.03 -34.59 -8.58
CA GLU A 425 -39.59 -34.29 -8.71
C GLU A 425 -38.64 -35.37 -8.13
N ASP A 426 -39.15 -36.42 -7.48
CA ASP A 426 -38.34 -37.51 -6.89
C ASP A 426 -38.14 -38.76 -7.79
N GLU A 427 -38.70 -38.83 -9.01
CA GLU A 427 -38.50 -39.97 -9.92
C GLU A 427 -37.65 -39.69 -11.17
N SER A 428 -36.99 -38.53 -11.25
CA SER A 428 -36.01 -38.28 -12.31
C SER A 428 -34.61 -38.66 -11.86
N LEU A 429 -34.18 -39.87 -12.21
CA LEU A 429 -32.77 -40.27 -12.15
C LEU A 429 -31.94 -39.18 -12.86
N PRO A 430 -30.84 -38.69 -12.25
CA PRO A 430 -30.03 -37.66 -12.87
C PRO A 430 -29.54 -38.15 -14.23
N ALA A 431 -29.84 -37.38 -15.28
CA ALA A 431 -29.32 -37.62 -16.61
C ALA A 431 -27.79 -37.70 -16.54
N PRO A 432 -27.14 -38.63 -17.27
CA PRO A 432 -25.69 -38.71 -17.30
C PRO A 432 -25.14 -37.40 -17.88
N VAL A 433 -24.52 -36.61 -17.01
CA VAL A 433 -23.69 -35.47 -17.41
C VAL A 433 -22.61 -36.02 -18.33
N ARG A 434 -22.68 -35.70 -19.62
CA ARG A 434 -21.58 -35.99 -20.54
C ARG A 434 -20.34 -35.29 -19.99
N PRO A 435 -19.22 -35.99 -19.76
CA PRO A 435 -18.00 -35.32 -19.35
C PRO A 435 -17.60 -34.35 -20.46
N ALA A 436 -17.60 -33.05 -20.15
CA ALA A 436 -16.83 -32.11 -20.93
C ALA A 436 -15.40 -32.64 -20.97
N ARG A 437 -14.82 -32.76 -22.17
CA ARG A 437 -13.43 -33.19 -22.35
C ARG A 437 -12.57 -32.51 -21.30
N ALA A 438 -11.87 -33.29 -20.50
CA ALA A 438 -10.97 -32.81 -19.47
C ALA A 438 -10.05 -31.76 -20.09
N ARG A 439 -10.32 -30.48 -19.81
CA ARG A 439 -9.44 -29.38 -20.16
C ARG A 439 -8.34 -29.43 -19.11
N THR A 440 -7.15 -29.84 -19.52
CA THR A 440 -5.95 -29.74 -18.70
C THR A 440 -5.78 -28.29 -18.26
N ALA A 441 -5.47 -28.11 -16.97
CA ALA A 441 -5.18 -26.81 -16.41
C ALA A 441 -4.09 -26.13 -17.25
N VAL A 442 -4.40 -24.98 -17.85
CA VAL A 442 -3.37 -24.06 -18.28
C VAL A 442 -2.90 -23.38 -17.00
N SER A 443 -1.85 -23.91 -16.40
CA SER A 443 -1.13 -23.25 -15.31
C SER A 443 -0.66 -21.89 -15.81
N ALA A 444 -1.21 -20.82 -15.22
CA ALA A 444 -0.60 -19.51 -15.33
C ALA A 444 0.71 -19.53 -14.53
N ALA A 445 1.83 -19.46 -15.24
CA ALA A 445 3.12 -19.04 -14.70
C ALA A 445 3.25 -17.53 -14.88
#